data_AF-A0A833WA20-F1
#
_entry.id   AF-A0A833WA20-F1
#
_cell.length_a   1.000
_cell.length_b   1.000
_cell.length_c   1.000
_cell.angle_alpha   90.00
_cell.angle_beta   90.00
_cell.angle_gamma   90.00
#
_symmetry.space_group_name_H-M   'P 1'
#
loop_
_entity.id
_entity.type
_entity.pdbx_description
1 polymer ?
#
loop_
_entity_poly.entity_id
_entity_poly.type
_entity_poly.pdbx_seq_one_letter_code
_entity_poly.pdbx_strand_id
1 'polypeptide(L)'
;MVAKKPAACRAEIPPMLSQEQRDAVLYTPQCRQRWGERRVTEETSVLEAEDIEEFLTEFSWLKEKELALQCLFDGEFDVPKAVGLLHTARRESYKARRDQDKRLPFKVLKEAIATHGKKFHLVKQSLGEKAITRSSE
;
A
#
# COMPACT_ATOMS: atom_id res chain seq x y z
N MET A 1 12.58 -47.85 -23.00
CA MET A 1 12.65 -46.39 -22.69
C MET A 1 12.36 -46.24 -21.21
N VAL A 2 13.39 -45.92 -20.40
CA VAL A 2 13.25 -45.83 -18.94
C VAL A 2 12.68 -44.46 -18.61
N ALA A 3 11.41 -44.42 -18.18
CA ALA A 3 10.80 -43.23 -17.61
C ALA A 3 11.57 -42.85 -16.33
N LYS A 4 12.36 -41.78 -16.39
CA LYS A 4 13.01 -41.20 -15.20
C LYS A 4 11.93 -40.61 -14.29
N LYS A 5 12.00 -41.00 -13.02
CA LYS A 5 11.07 -40.79 -11.89
C LYS A 5 10.78 -39.30 -11.59
N PRO A 6 9.64 -38.99 -10.91
CA PRO A 6 9.12 -37.64 -10.60
C PRO A 6 9.92 -36.84 -9.54
N ALA A 7 11.25 -37.01 -9.49
CA ALA A 7 12.11 -36.33 -8.53
C ALA A 7 12.36 -34.85 -8.91
N ALA A 8 12.11 -34.46 -10.16
CA ALA A 8 12.44 -33.13 -10.69
C ALA A 8 11.51 -31.98 -10.23
N CYS A 9 10.47 -32.27 -9.45
CA CYS A 9 9.47 -31.27 -9.03
C CYS A 9 9.47 -31.00 -7.51
N ARG A 10 10.42 -31.55 -6.76
CA ARG A 10 10.49 -31.32 -5.31
C ARG A 10 11.43 -30.16 -5.02
N ALA A 11 10.94 -29.18 -4.27
CA ALA A 11 11.77 -28.10 -3.77
C ALA A 11 12.86 -28.66 -2.85
N GLU A 12 14.09 -28.18 -3.03
CA GLU A 12 15.19 -28.50 -2.13
C GLU A 12 15.01 -27.75 -0.81
N ILE A 13 15.11 -28.47 0.30
CA ILE A 13 15.04 -27.89 1.64
C ILE A 13 16.47 -27.45 2.01
N PRO A 14 16.72 -26.15 2.26
CA PRO A 14 18.03 -25.70 2.67
C PRO A 14 18.45 -26.35 4.00
N PRO A 15 19.73 -26.71 4.17
CA PRO A 15 20.23 -27.19 5.45
C PRO A 15 20.13 -26.09 6.51
N MET A 16 19.95 -26.50 7.76
CA MET A 16 19.92 -25.55 8.88
C MET A 16 21.25 -24.80 8.97
N LEU A 17 21.18 -23.47 8.94
CA LEU A 17 22.35 -22.62 9.13
C LEU A 17 22.94 -22.84 10.54
N SER A 18 24.27 -22.86 10.63
CA SER A 18 25.00 -22.76 11.89
C SER A 18 24.81 -21.39 12.54
N GLN A 19 25.15 -21.26 13.83
CA GLN A 19 24.97 -20.00 14.56
C GLN A 19 25.80 -18.86 13.94
N GLU A 20 27.07 -19.13 13.60
CA GLU A 20 27.95 -18.16 12.93
C GLU A 20 27.37 -17.68 11.59
N GLN A 21 26.76 -18.59 10.82
CA GLN A 21 26.09 -18.23 9.57
C GLN A 21 24.83 -17.40 9.80
N ARG A 22 24.05 -17.69 10.85
CA ARG A 22 22.87 -16.89 11.20
C ARG A 22 23.27 -15.47 11.62
N ASP A 23 24.32 -15.36 12.41
CA ASP A 23 24.82 -14.08 12.92
C ASP A 23 25.45 -13.24 11.80
N ALA A 24 26.02 -13.89 10.77
CA ALA A 24 26.55 -13.23 9.58
C ALA A 24 25.46 -12.81 8.56
N VAL A 25 24.23 -13.33 8.68
CA VAL A 25 23.13 -12.90 7.81
C VAL A 25 22.69 -11.51 8.25
N LEU A 26 23.10 -10.51 7.47
CA LEU A 26 22.56 -9.16 7.57
C LEU A 26 21.05 -9.22 7.26
N TYR A 27 20.22 -9.08 8.29
CA TYR A 27 18.79 -9.01 8.12
C TYR A 27 18.44 -7.71 7.38
N THR A 28 18.15 -7.84 6.08
CA THR A 28 17.53 -6.76 5.31
C THR A 28 16.02 -7.00 5.33
N PRO A 29 15.24 -6.17 6.04
CA PRO A 29 13.80 -6.35 6.09
C PRO A 29 13.21 -6.21 4.68
N GLN A 30 12.56 -7.27 4.21
CA GLN A 30 11.81 -7.25 2.94
C GLN A 30 10.42 -6.61 3.10
N CYS A 31 10.02 -6.36 4.34
CA CYS A 31 8.71 -5.84 4.70
C CYS A 31 8.87 -4.59 5.58
N ARG A 32 8.03 -3.59 5.36
CA ARG A 32 7.88 -2.44 6.25
C ARG A 32 6.61 -2.58 7.08
N GLN A 33 6.72 -2.43 8.40
CA GLN A 33 5.55 -2.36 9.26
C GLN A 33 4.78 -1.06 8.98
N ARG A 34 3.47 -1.18 8.75
CA ARG A 34 2.57 -0.03 8.50
C ARG A 34 1.53 0.18 9.61
N TRP A 35 1.44 -0.77 10.55
CA TRP A 35 0.56 -0.74 11.70
C TRP A 35 1.02 -1.77 12.74
N GLY A 36 0.70 -1.55 14.00
CA GLY A 36 0.92 -2.50 15.09
C GLY A 36 1.39 -1.81 16.36
N GLU A 37 1.56 -2.60 17.41
CA GLU A 37 2.06 -2.14 18.71
C GLU A 37 3.49 -1.60 18.55
N ARG A 38 3.72 -0.36 18.95
CA ARG A 38 5.05 0.24 18.96
C ARG A 38 5.46 0.46 20.42
N ARG A 39 6.40 -0.35 20.91
CA ARG A 39 6.99 -0.16 22.23
C ARG A 39 8.06 0.91 22.13
N VAL A 40 7.65 2.17 22.16
CA VAL A 40 8.59 3.27 22.35
C VAL A 40 8.70 3.48 23.86
N THR A 41 9.80 2.98 24.44
CA THR A 41 10.31 3.29 25.79
C THR A 41 9.24 3.52 26.88
N GLU A 42 8.89 2.43 27.57
CA GLU A 42 8.24 2.28 28.89
C GLU A 42 6.95 3.04 29.25
N GLU A 43 6.51 4.09 28.56
CA GLU A 43 5.32 4.89 28.98
C GLU A 43 4.46 5.45 27.84
N THR A 44 4.54 4.95 26.61
CA THR A 44 3.57 5.38 25.58
C THR A 44 2.19 4.77 25.84
N SER A 45 1.23 5.65 26.12
CA SER A 45 -0.21 5.40 26.09
C SER A 45 -0.58 4.67 24.79
N VAL A 46 -0.88 3.38 24.91
CA VAL A 46 -1.61 2.65 23.89
C VAL A 46 -2.94 3.37 23.76
N LEU A 47 -3.20 4.02 22.62
CA LEU A 47 -4.55 4.53 22.35
C LEU A 47 -5.50 3.34 22.41
N GLU A 48 -6.54 3.46 23.21
CA GLU A 48 -7.56 2.42 23.27
C GLU A 48 -8.33 2.39 21.94
N ALA A 49 -9.05 1.30 21.69
CA ALA A 49 -9.80 1.15 20.45
C ALA A 49 -10.82 2.29 20.27
N GLU A 50 -11.40 2.76 21.38
CA GLU A 50 -12.34 3.87 21.45
C GLU A 50 -11.72 5.18 20.97
N ASP A 51 -10.48 5.50 21.39
CA ASP A 51 -9.79 6.74 21.00
C ASP A 51 -9.44 6.72 19.50
N ILE A 52 -9.09 5.55 18.97
CA ILE A 52 -8.83 5.36 17.54
C ILE A 52 -10.12 5.54 16.74
N GLU A 53 -11.24 5.01 17.23
CA GLU A 53 -12.55 5.18 16.59
C GLU A 53 -13.01 6.64 16.62
N GLU A 54 -12.84 7.34 17.74
CA GLU A 54 -13.10 8.78 17.85
C GLU A 54 -12.26 9.56 16.83
N PHE A 55 -10.95 9.33 16.78
CA PHE A 55 -10.07 9.95 15.80
C PHE A 55 -10.52 9.72 14.35
N LEU A 56 -10.90 8.49 14.01
CA LEU A 56 -11.36 8.16 12.67
C LEU A 56 -12.72 8.80 12.34
N THR A 57 -13.62 8.93 13.30
CA THR A 57 -14.92 9.55 13.07
C THR A 57 -14.82 11.07 12.97
N GLU A 58 -13.94 11.70 13.76
CA GLU A 58 -13.76 13.16 13.77
C GLU A 58 -12.93 13.69 12.60
N PHE A 59 -11.77 13.08 12.32
CA PHE A 59 -10.77 13.68 11.43
C PHE A 59 -10.72 13.06 10.03
N SER A 60 -11.19 11.81 9.88
CA SER A 60 -11.09 11.06 8.62
C SER A 60 -12.37 11.15 7.77
N TRP A 61 -12.22 11.20 6.45
CA TRP A 61 -13.34 10.94 5.54
C TRP A 61 -13.52 9.44 5.36
N LEU A 62 -14.73 9.00 4.99
CA LEU A 62 -15.04 7.57 4.81
C LEU A 62 -14.06 6.85 3.87
N LYS A 63 -13.61 7.53 2.81
CA LYS A 63 -12.66 6.99 1.82
C LYS A 63 -11.18 7.06 2.26
N GLU A 64 -10.88 7.66 3.41
CA GLU A 64 -9.53 7.96 3.88
C GLU A 64 -9.19 7.28 5.21
N LYS A 65 -10.03 6.37 5.71
CA LYS A 65 -9.78 5.66 6.99
C LYS A 65 -8.42 4.97 7.01
N GLU A 66 -8.04 4.29 5.92
CA GLU A 66 -6.73 3.64 5.83
C GLU A 66 -5.57 4.63 5.89
N LEU A 67 -5.70 5.78 5.23
CA LEU A 67 -4.69 6.84 5.26
C LEU A 67 -4.59 7.45 6.66
N ALA A 68 -5.73 7.70 7.32
CA ALA A 68 -5.78 8.24 8.68
C ALA A 68 -5.11 7.30 9.68
N LEU A 69 -5.36 5.99 9.59
CA LEU A 69 -4.65 4.98 10.39
C LEU A 69 -3.14 5.02 10.12
N GLN A 70 -2.72 5.08 8.86
CA GLN A 70 -1.28 5.17 8.54
C GLN A 70 -0.64 6.44 9.12
N CYS A 71 -1.32 7.59 9.04
CA CYS A 71 -0.87 8.83 9.65
C CYS A 71 -0.81 8.74 11.18
N LEU A 72 -1.73 8.01 11.82
CA LEU A 72 -1.71 7.77 13.26
C LEU A 72 -0.50 6.93 13.67
N PHE A 73 -0.20 5.88 12.90
CA PHE A 73 0.97 5.03 13.15
C PHE A 73 2.30 5.75 12.88
N ASP A 74 2.39 6.50 11.78
CA ASP A 74 3.57 7.31 11.45
C ASP A 74 3.74 8.47 12.44
N GLY A 75 2.63 8.96 13.01
CA GLY A 75 2.57 9.94 14.09
C GLY A 75 2.83 9.36 15.48
N GLU A 76 3.21 8.08 15.62
CA GLU A 76 3.47 7.44 16.93
C GLU A 76 2.26 7.45 17.88
N PHE A 77 1.04 7.39 17.35
CA PHE A 77 -0.21 7.48 18.11
C PHE A 77 -0.43 8.83 18.82
N ASP A 78 0.34 9.87 18.46
CA ASP A 78 0.05 11.26 18.84
C ASP A 78 -1.00 11.85 17.88
N VAL A 79 -2.19 12.17 18.41
CA VAL A 79 -3.34 12.66 17.65
C VAL A 79 -3.03 13.99 16.94
N PRO A 80 -2.58 15.08 17.60
CA PRO A 80 -2.15 16.30 16.93
C PRO A 80 -1.16 16.07 15.79
N LYS A 81 -0.14 15.23 16.00
CA LYS A 81 0.88 14.90 15.00
C LYS A 81 0.26 14.17 13.80
N ALA A 82 -0.61 13.19 14.07
CA ALA A 82 -1.34 12.42 13.06
C ALA A 82 -2.26 13.30 12.20
N VAL A 83 -2.98 14.24 12.82
CA VAL A 83 -3.84 15.22 12.10
C VAL A 83 -3.00 16.09 11.17
N GLY A 84 -1.84 16.57 11.64
CA GLY A 84 -0.88 17.31 10.82
C GLY A 84 -0.44 16.53 9.57
N LEU A 85 -0.06 15.26 9.76
CA LEU A 85 0.32 14.34 8.68
C LEU A 85 -0.85 14.11 7.71
N LEU A 86 -2.06 13.88 8.21
CA LEU A 86 -3.25 13.69 7.39
C LEU A 86 -3.54 14.91 6.49
N HIS A 87 -3.42 16.12 7.03
CA HIS A 87 -3.56 17.34 6.23
C HIS A 87 -2.49 17.48 5.16
N THR A 88 -1.23 17.12 5.46
CA THR A 88 -0.17 17.11 4.44
C THR A 88 -0.45 16.10 3.33
N ALA A 89 -0.82 14.87 3.66
CA ALA A 89 -1.15 13.82 2.69
C ALA A 89 -2.36 14.19 1.80
N ARG A 90 -3.36 14.87 2.38
CA ARG A 90 -4.47 15.45 1.60
C ARG A 90 -3.99 16.48 0.61
N ARG A 91 -3.16 17.44 1.03
CA ARG A 91 -2.62 18.48 0.13
C ARG A 91 -1.81 17.87 -1.00
N GLU A 92 -0.98 16.88 -0.71
CA GLU A 92 -0.21 16.14 -1.72
C GLU A 92 -1.13 15.40 -2.68
N SER A 93 -2.16 14.71 -2.17
CA SER A 93 -3.16 14.04 -2.99
C SER A 93 -3.90 15.02 -3.91
N TYR A 94 -4.21 16.23 -3.43
CA TYR A 94 -4.83 17.27 -4.25
C TYR A 94 -3.89 17.83 -5.31
N LYS A 95 -2.61 18.04 -4.99
CA LYS A 95 -1.59 18.45 -5.96
C LYS A 95 -1.42 17.38 -7.03
N ALA A 96 -1.20 16.13 -6.64
CA ALA A 96 -1.07 15.00 -7.56
C ALA A 96 -2.32 14.83 -8.43
N ARG A 97 -3.53 14.98 -7.86
CA ARG A 97 -4.77 14.97 -8.65
C ARG A 97 -4.84 16.14 -9.61
N ARG A 98 -4.46 17.36 -9.21
CA ARG A 98 -4.43 18.53 -10.08
C ARG A 98 -3.45 18.34 -11.25
N ASP A 99 -2.31 17.71 -10.98
CA ASP A 99 -1.29 17.40 -11.99
C ASP A 99 -1.73 16.26 -12.91
N GLN A 100 -2.50 15.29 -12.38
CA GLN A 100 -3.14 14.20 -13.14
C GLN A 100 -4.44 14.63 -13.87
N ASP A 101 -5.07 15.73 -13.45
CA ASP A 101 -6.30 16.29 -14.02
C ASP A 101 -6.08 16.97 -15.40
N LYS A 102 -5.03 16.56 -16.13
CA LYS A 102 -5.12 16.43 -17.60
C LYS A 102 -6.07 15.26 -17.91
N ARG A 103 -7.35 15.48 -17.56
CA ARG A 103 -8.42 14.50 -17.36
C ARG A 103 -8.55 13.48 -18.49
N LEU A 104 -8.71 12.22 -18.09
CA LEU A 104 -9.39 11.20 -18.89
C LEU A 104 -10.81 11.69 -19.23
N PRO A 105 -11.13 11.94 -20.51
CA PRO A 105 -12.45 12.40 -20.87
C PRO A 105 -13.47 11.28 -20.60
N PHE A 106 -14.34 11.49 -19.60
CA PHE A 106 -15.30 10.49 -19.11
C PHE A 106 -16.23 9.94 -20.22
N LYS A 107 -16.52 10.76 -21.24
CA LYS A 107 -17.26 10.33 -22.44
C LYS A 107 -16.53 9.23 -23.21
N VAL A 108 -15.24 9.45 -23.50
CA VAL A 108 -14.38 8.48 -24.21
C VAL A 108 -14.21 7.20 -23.40
N LEU A 109 -14.09 7.31 -22.07
CA LEU A 109 -14.04 6.13 -21.20
C LEU A 109 -15.34 5.31 -21.27
N LYS A 110 -16.50 5.98 -21.20
CA LYS A 110 -17.81 5.31 -21.30
C LYS A 110 -18.00 4.63 -22.65
N GLU A 111 -17.63 5.30 -23.73
CA GLU A 111 -17.68 4.74 -25.10
C GLU A 111 -16.75 3.53 -25.21
N ALA A 112 -15.51 3.65 -24.76
CA ALA A 112 -14.55 2.54 -24.76
C ALA A 112 -15.02 1.32 -23.96
N ILE A 113 -15.63 1.54 -22.79
CA ILE A 113 -16.20 0.47 -21.98
C ILE A 113 -17.43 -0.15 -22.68
N ALA A 114 -18.28 0.66 -23.31
CA ALA A 114 -19.43 0.15 -24.06
C ALA A 114 -19.00 -0.71 -25.25
N THR A 115 -17.91 -0.33 -25.95
CA THR A 115 -17.38 -1.06 -27.10
C THR A 115 -16.61 -2.32 -26.72
N HIS A 116 -15.76 -2.26 -25.69
CA HIS A 116 -14.81 -3.34 -25.37
C HIS A 116 -15.16 -4.12 -24.10
N GLY A 117 -16.15 -3.67 -23.33
CA GLY A 117 -16.59 -4.30 -22.08
C GLY A 117 -15.46 -4.35 -21.05
N LYS A 118 -15.16 -5.57 -20.57
CA LYS A 118 -14.15 -5.83 -19.54
C LYS A 118 -12.72 -6.01 -20.09
N LYS A 119 -12.50 -5.82 -21.39
CA LYS A 119 -11.16 -5.92 -22.00
C LYS A 119 -10.37 -4.64 -21.77
N PHE A 120 -9.88 -4.46 -20.54
CA PHE A 120 -9.24 -3.21 -20.10
C PHE A 120 -7.98 -2.83 -20.90
N HIS A 121 -7.28 -3.80 -21.51
CA HIS A 121 -6.16 -3.51 -22.42
C HIS A 121 -6.61 -2.78 -23.69
N LEU A 122 -7.79 -3.11 -24.25
CA LEU A 122 -8.36 -2.40 -25.40
C LEU A 122 -8.94 -1.04 -25.00
N VAL A 123 -9.57 -0.97 -23.81
CA VAL A 123 -10.06 0.30 -23.24
C VAL A 123 -8.90 1.28 -23.02
N LYS A 124 -7.75 0.79 -22.53
CA LYS A 124 -6.54 1.60 -22.38
C LYS A 124 -6.04 2.09 -23.75
N GLN A 125 -6.04 1.22 -24.76
CA GLN A 125 -5.58 1.57 -26.10
C GLN A 125 -6.45 2.66 -26.75
N SER A 126 -7.78 2.62 -26.56
CA SER A 126 -8.68 3.65 -27.08
C SER A 126 -8.62 4.99 -26.33
N LEU A 127 -8.17 4.99 -25.07
CA LEU A 127 -7.93 6.21 -24.28
C LEU A 127 -6.59 6.89 -24.62
N GLY A 128 -5.67 6.19 -25.29
CA GLY A 128 -4.34 6.69 -25.67
C GLY A 128 -3.44 7.04 -24.49
N GLU A 129 -2.40 7.86 -24.72
CA GLU A 129 -1.45 8.34 -23.68
C GLU A 129 -2.11 9.14 -22.53
N LYS A 130 -3.40 9.47 -22.64
CA LYS A 130 -4.17 10.16 -21.59
C LYS A 130 -4.53 9.23 -20.42
N ALA A 131 -4.43 7.91 -20.59
CA ALA A 131 -4.54 6.93 -19.53
C ALA A 131 -3.16 6.69 -18.90
N ILE A 132 -2.75 7.56 -17.97
CA ILE A 132 -1.53 7.36 -17.18
C ILE A 132 -1.70 6.06 -16.38
N THR A 133 -1.03 4.99 -16.81
CA THR A 133 -0.75 3.88 -15.91
C THR A 133 0.41 4.30 -15.02
N ARG A 134 0.25 4.17 -13.70
CA ARG A 134 1.40 4.15 -12.77
C ARG A 134 2.47 3.26 -13.40
N SER A 135 3.63 3.83 -13.71
CA SER A 135 4.82 3.04 -13.96
C SER A 135 5.07 2.22 -12.71
N SER A 136 5.08 0.91 -12.87
CA SER A 136 5.55 -0.01 -11.85
C SER A 136 7.05 0.20 -11.73
N GLU A 137 7.48 0.87 -10.66
CA GLU A 137 8.84 0.79 -10.13
C GLU A 137 8.80 -0.01 -8.84
#